data_AF-A0A6J1Q1V7-F1
#
_entry.id   AF-A0A6J1Q1V7-F1
#
_cell.length_a   1.000
_cell.length_b   1.000
_cell.length_c   1.000
_cell.angle_alpha   90.00
_cell.angle_beta   90.00
_cell.angle_gamma   90.00
#
_symmetry.space_group_name_H-M   'P 1'
#
loop_
_entity.id
_entity.type
_entity.pdbx_description
1 polymer ?
#
loop_
_entity_poly.entity_id
_entity_poly.type
_entity_poly.pdbx_seq_one_letter_code
_entity_poly.pdbx_strand_id
1 'polypeptide(L)'
;MGTRSSVSSKILFLSPFMDKTGLVRHIGLVSDLTSESFISAHREFMSQRGKPACMYSDNGTTFVRAHKQFKKFYDLINDSQVRNDIKQFDREQETSWSFIPPNAPHFSGLWKAAVKSAKYHMAQIIGNAYLTFEKMQTALCEVEAILNSRPLTQLSDDPNNFAYLSPGHFLV
;
A
#
# COMPACT_ATOMS: atom_id res chain seq x y z
N MET A 1 -17.12 -35.02 0.00
CA MET A 1 -15.68 -34.66 0.04
C MET A 1 -15.49 -33.43 -0.85
N GLY A 2 -15.45 -32.24 -0.25
CA GLY A 2 -15.23 -31.00 -0.99
C GLY A 2 -13.75 -30.88 -1.37
N THR A 3 -13.47 -30.63 -2.64
CA THR A 3 -12.14 -30.33 -3.15
C THR A 3 -11.64 -29.03 -2.50
N ARG A 4 -10.62 -29.12 -1.64
CA ARG A 4 -9.86 -27.95 -1.19
C ARG A 4 -9.09 -27.43 -2.41
N SER A 5 -9.63 -26.42 -3.09
CA SER A 5 -8.84 -25.62 -4.01
C SER A 5 -7.79 -24.86 -3.19
N SER A 6 -6.51 -25.18 -3.40
CA SER A 6 -5.40 -24.40 -2.86
C SER A 6 -5.34 -23.09 -3.64
N VAL A 7 -5.99 -22.04 -3.14
CA VAL A 7 -5.85 -20.70 -3.71
C VAL A 7 -4.47 -20.19 -3.30
N SER A 8 -3.58 -20.02 -4.27
CA SER A 8 -2.24 -19.47 -4.04
C SER A 8 -2.36 -17.96 -3.76
N SER A 9 -2.41 -17.59 -2.49
CA SER A 9 -2.45 -16.18 -2.07
C SER A 9 -1.11 -15.49 -2.34
N LYS A 10 -1.17 -14.22 -2.73
CA LYS A 10 -0.01 -13.37 -3.03
C LYS A 10 -0.03 -12.14 -2.13
N ILE A 11 1.15 -11.67 -1.74
CA ILE A 11 1.29 -10.50 -0.87
C ILE A 11 1.48 -9.28 -1.75
N LEU A 12 0.66 -8.26 -1.53
CA LEU A 12 0.74 -6.98 -2.19
C LEU A 12 1.16 -5.91 -1.18
N PHE A 13 2.28 -5.26 -1.45
CA PHE A 13 2.73 -4.11 -0.67
C PHE A 13 2.16 -2.84 -1.29
N LEU A 14 1.28 -2.15 -0.56
CA LEU A 14 0.75 -0.85 -0.97
C LEU A 14 1.38 0.23 -0.07
N SER A 15 2.26 1.05 -0.65
CA SER A 15 2.71 2.27 0.02
C SER A 15 2.27 3.50 -0.77
N PRO A 16 1.23 4.21 -0.32
CA PRO A 16 0.71 5.40 -0.99
C PRO A 16 1.66 6.59 -1.02
N PHE A 17 2.67 6.67 -0.16
CA PHE A 17 3.51 7.86 -0.09
C PHE A 17 4.97 7.44 -0.20
N MET A 18 5.53 7.62 -1.39
CA MET A 18 6.95 7.94 -1.54
C MET A 18 7.13 9.43 -1.23
N ASP A 19 6.74 9.84 -0.02
CA ASP A 19 7.31 11.03 0.61
C ASP A 19 8.63 10.58 1.26
N LYS A 20 9.57 11.51 1.45
CA LYS A 20 11.01 11.34 1.77
C LYS A 20 11.36 10.38 2.91
N THR A 21 10.40 9.83 3.64
CA THR A 21 10.56 8.93 4.78
C THR A 21 10.66 7.43 4.42
N GLY A 22 10.14 6.98 3.28
CA GLY A 22 10.37 5.60 2.79
C GLY A 22 9.70 4.48 3.60
N LEU A 23 8.59 4.77 4.27
CA LEU A 23 7.94 3.86 5.22
C LEU A 23 6.81 3.07 4.53
N VAL A 24 6.72 1.77 4.80
CA VAL A 24 5.55 0.95 4.42
C VAL A 24 4.49 1.15 5.48
N ARG A 25 3.31 1.61 5.06
CA ARG A 25 2.17 1.86 5.94
C ARG A 25 1.08 0.80 5.86
N HIS A 26 1.07 0.01 4.79
CA HIS A 26 0.05 -1.00 4.56
C HIS A 26 0.57 -2.23 3.81
N ILE A 27 0.14 -3.41 4.24
CA ILE A 27 0.42 -4.70 3.58
C ILE A 27 -0.90 -5.43 3.38
N GLY A 28 -1.28 -5.63 2.13
CA GLY A 28 -2.51 -6.33 1.75
C GLY A 28 -2.23 -7.76 1.31
N LEU A 29 -3.14 -8.68 1.65
CA LEU A 29 -3.19 -10.01 1.05
C LEU A 29 -4.15 -10.00 -0.13
N VAL A 30 -3.73 -10.54 -1.26
CA VAL A 30 -4.58 -10.69 -2.44
C VAL A 30 -4.63 -12.14 -2.90
N SER A 31 -5.75 -12.54 -3.51
CA SER A 31 -5.91 -13.88 -4.08
C SER A 31 -5.06 -14.09 -5.33
N ASP A 32 -4.77 -13.02 -6.08
CA ASP A 32 -3.98 -13.05 -7.30
C ASP A 32 -3.37 -11.66 -7.63
N LEU A 33 -2.58 -11.57 -8.70
CA LEU A 33 -1.98 -10.32 -9.19
C LEU A 33 -2.74 -9.73 -10.39
N THR A 34 -4.06 -9.91 -10.45
CA THR A 34 -4.87 -9.23 -11.46
C THR A 34 -5.06 -7.77 -11.10
N SER A 35 -5.45 -6.96 -12.10
CA SER A 35 -5.77 -5.55 -11.86
C SER A 35 -7.01 -5.38 -10.97
N GLU A 36 -7.94 -6.33 -11.01
CA GLU A 36 -9.14 -6.32 -10.16
C GLU A 36 -8.77 -6.53 -8.70
N SER A 37 -7.96 -7.55 -8.40
CA SER A 37 -7.43 -7.78 -7.04
C SER A 37 -6.63 -6.58 -6.53
N PHE A 38 -5.83 -5.95 -7.38
CA PHE A 38 -5.14 -4.70 -7.02
C PHE A 38 -6.11 -3.56 -6.71
N ILE A 39 -7.15 -3.37 -7.52
CA ILE A 39 -8.14 -2.30 -7.30
C ILE A 39 -8.92 -2.53 -6.00
N SER A 40 -9.31 -3.76 -5.70
CA SER A 40 -9.95 -4.10 -4.42
C SER A 40 -9.02 -3.79 -3.25
N ALA A 41 -7.77 -4.26 -3.29
CA ALA A 41 -6.78 -3.96 -2.25
C ALA A 41 -6.51 -2.44 -2.12
N HIS A 42 -6.51 -1.71 -3.22
CA HIS A 42 -6.37 -0.24 -3.21
C HIS A 42 -7.58 0.43 -2.53
N ARG A 43 -8.80 -0.06 -2.74
CA ARG A 43 -10.01 0.45 -2.06
C ARG A 43 -9.99 0.15 -0.56
N GLU A 44 -9.56 -1.04 -0.17
CA GLU A 44 -9.36 -1.41 1.23
C GLU A 44 -8.33 -0.49 1.89
N PHE A 45 -7.19 -0.31 1.24
CA PHE A 45 -6.16 0.63 1.66
C PHE A 45 -6.73 2.04 1.87
N MET A 46 -7.46 2.60 0.89
CA MET A 46 -8.07 3.93 1.03
C MET A 46 -9.09 4.01 2.16
N SER A 47 -9.82 2.92 2.40
CA SER A 47 -10.82 2.85 3.47
C SER A 47 -10.18 2.86 4.86
N GLN A 48 -8.96 2.35 4.99
CA GLN A 48 -8.23 2.25 6.26
C GLN A 48 -7.24 3.41 6.48
N ARG A 49 -6.72 4.01 5.40
CA ARG A 49 -5.60 4.95 5.43
C ARG A 49 -5.93 6.31 4.82
N GLY A 50 -7.14 6.47 4.31
CA GLY A 50 -7.55 7.63 3.55
C GLY A 50 -7.03 7.61 2.11
N LYS A 51 -7.56 8.53 1.30
CA LYS A 51 -7.19 8.67 -0.10
C LYS A 51 -5.78 9.25 -0.23
N PRO A 52 -4.90 8.64 -1.03
CA PRO A 52 -3.57 9.19 -1.25
C PRO A 52 -3.63 10.35 -2.24
N ALA A 53 -2.79 11.36 -2.03
CA ALA A 53 -2.65 12.48 -2.96
C ALA A 53 -1.91 12.06 -4.23
N CYS A 54 -0.85 11.27 -4.08
CA CYS A 54 -0.08 10.68 -5.18
C CYS A 54 0.16 9.19 -4.94
N MET A 55 0.46 8.45 -6.00
CA MET A 55 0.82 7.04 -5.95
C MET A 55 1.93 6.74 -6.95
N TYR A 56 2.88 5.89 -6.55
CA TYR A 56 4.00 5.47 -7.40
C TYR A 56 4.03 3.95 -7.53
N SER A 57 4.23 3.44 -8.74
CA SER A 57 4.40 2.00 -8.99
C SER A 57 5.49 1.72 -10.01
N ASP A 58 5.99 0.48 -10.06
CA ASP A 58 6.76 0.02 -11.21
C ASP A 58 5.86 -0.17 -12.44
N ASN A 59 6.50 -0.45 -13.59
CA ASN A 59 5.82 -0.69 -14.87
C ASN A 59 5.21 -2.10 -14.98
N GLY A 60 4.93 -2.77 -13.86
CA GLY A 60 4.26 -4.07 -13.82
C GLY A 60 2.92 -4.02 -14.56
N THR A 61 2.65 -5.05 -15.34
CA THR A 61 1.47 -5.09 -16.24
C THR A 61 0.15 -4.92 -15.50
N THR A 62 0.07 -5.44 -14.26
CA THR A 62 -1.06 -5.28 -13.35
C THR A 62 -1.34 -3.81 -13.03
N PHE A 63 -0.30 -3.05 -12.67
CA PHE A 63 -0.38 -1.62 -12.35
C PHE A 63 -0.71 -0.79 -13.59
N VAL A 64 -0.06 -1.08 -14.72
CA VAL A 64 -0.34 -0.40 -16.00
C VAL A 64 -1.80 -0.58 -16.42
N ARG A 65 -2.34 -1.79 -16.26
CA ARG A 65 -3.76 -2.07 -16.56
C ARG A 65 -4.71 -1.38 -15.58
N ALA A 66 -4.42 -1.42 -14.27
CA ALA A 66 -5.23 -0.74 -13.27
C ALA A 66 -5.24 0.79 -13.48
N HIS A 67 -4.08 1.39 -13.78
CA HIS A 67 -3.97 2.80 -14.11
C HIS A 67 -4.82 3.18 -15.33
N LYS A 68 -4.84 2.34 -16.38
CA LYS A 68 -5.73 2.54 -17.53
C LYS A 68 -7.21 2.48 -17.14
N GLN A 69 -7.60 1.64 -16.19
CA GLN A 69 -8.99 1.58 -15.71
C GLN A 69 -9.38 2.84 -14.93
N PHE A 70 -8.52 3.32 -14.03
CA PHE A 70 -8.76 4.60 -13.35
C PHE A 70 -8.84 5.77 -14.31
N LYS A 71 -7.93 5.84 -15.29
CA LYS A 71 -7.98 6.90 -16.30
C LYS A 71 -9.29 6.90 -17.08
N LYS A 72 -9.76 5.73 -17.54
CA LYS A 72 -11.06 5.61 -18.22
C LYS A 72 -12.23 6.10 -17.36
N PHE A 73 -12.19 5.82 -16.05
CA PHE A 73 -13.20 6.30 -15.12
C PHE A 73 -13.20 7.82 -14.99
N TYR A 74 -12.01 8.43 -14.85
CA TYR A 74 -11.88 9.89 -14.82
C TYR A 74 -12.27 10.55 -16.15
N ASP A 75 -11.90 9.95 -17.28
CA ASP A 75 -12.28 10.44 -18.61
C ASP A 75 -13.82 10.43 -18.77
N LEU A 76 -14.51 9.37 -18.32
CA LEU A 76 -15.98 9.29 -18.36
C LEU A 76 -16.67 10.38 -17.52
N ILE A 77 -16.15 10.66 -16.32
CA ILE A 77 -16.66 11.74 -15.47
C ILE A 77 -16.46 13.10 -16.16
N ASN A 78 -15.28 13.30 -16.76
CA ASN A 78 -14.96 14.55 -17.45
C ASN A 78 -15.80 14.77 -18.74
N ASP A 79 -16.14 13.70 -19.47
CA ASP A 79 -16.91 13.75 -20.71
C ASP A 79 -18.43 13.95 -20.48
N SER A 80 -18.95 13.43 -19.37
CA SER A 80 -20.37 13.59 -19.02
C SER A 80 -20.79 15.05 -18.77
N GLN A 81 -22.06 15.40 -18.99
CA GLN A 81 -22.67 16.70 -18.63
C GLN A 81 -22.82 16.88 -17.10
N VAL A 82 -21.86 16.39 -16.32
CA VAL A 82 -21.78 16.62 -14.88
C VAL A 82 -21.45 18.09 -14.62
N ARG A 83 -22.13 18.69 -13.64
CA ARG A 83 -21.96 20.12 -13.28
C ARG A 83 -20.48 20.47 -13.04
N ASN A 84 -20.06 21.65 -13.46
CA ASN A 84 -18.67 22.11 -13.34
C ASN A 84 -18.14 22.04 -11.91
N ASP A 85 -18.98 22.31 -10.91
CA ASP A 85 -18.59 22.23 -9.49
C ASP A 85 -18.27 20.79 -9.06
N ILE A 86 -18.99 19.80 -9.59
CA ILE A 86 -18.73 18.37 -9.33
C ILE A 86 -17.45 17.95 -10.04
N LYS A 87 -17.22 18.41 -11.28
CA LYS A 87 -15.97 18.14 -11.99
C LYS A 87 -14.76 18.72 -11.28
N GLN A 88 -14.88 19.93 -10.74
CA GLN A 88 -13.81 20.59 -9.99
C GLN A 88 -13.53 19.85 -8.67
N PHE A 89 -14.58 19.52 -7.91
CA PHE A 89 -14.45 18.74 -6.69
C PHE A 89 -13.79 17.38 -6.95
N ASP A 90 -14.23 16.64 -7.97
CA ASP A 90 -13.67 15.32 -8.30
C ASP A 90 -12.20 15.40 -8.75
N ARG A 91 -11.80 16.44 -9.48
CA ARG A 91 -10.39 16.68 -9.86
C ARG A 91 -9.51 16.97 -8.65
N GLU A 92 -10.00 17.75 -7.70
CA GLU A 92 -9.30 17.98 -6.42
C GLU A 92 -9.20 16.69 -5.59
N GLN A 93 -10.13 15.76 -5.80
CA GLN A 93 -10.11 14.41 -5.23
C GLN A 93 -9.37 13.39 -6.09
N GLU A 94 -8.75 13.74 -7.22
CA GLU A 94 -8.01 12.79 -8.05
C GLU A 94 -6.69 12.37 -7.37
N THR A 95 -6.37 11.07 -7.37
CA THR A 95 -5.05 10.58 -6.96
C THR A 95 -4.11 10.62 -8.16
N SER A 96 -3.05 11.42 -8.08
CA SER A 96 -2.02 11.45 -9.12
C SER A 96 -1.22 10.15 -9.13
N TRP A 97 -1.25 9.38 -10.20
CA TRP A 97 -0.48 8.13 -10.31
C TRP A 97 0.66 8.28 -11.32
N SER A 98 1.90 8.09 -10.86
CA SER A 98 3.11 8.08 -11.68
C SER A 98 3.81 6.72 -11.70
N PHE A 99 4.38 6.35 -12.85
CA PHE A 99 5.22 5.16 -12.98
C PHE A 99 6.70 5.52 -12.74
N ILE A 100 7.38 4.70 -11.95
CA ILE A 100 8.81 4.88 -11.67
C ILE A 100 9.60 4.55 -12.95
N PRO A 101 10.47 5.45 -13.43
CA PRO A 101 11.29 5.19 -14.61
C PRO A 101 12.16 3.93 -14.41
N PRO A 102 12.39 3.14 -15.47
CA PRO A 102 13.36 2.06 -15.42
C PRO A 102 14.72 2.64 -15.02
N ASN A 103 15.39 2.02 -14.05
CA ASN A 103 16.68 2.46 -13.49
C ASN A 103 16.66 3.76 -12.66
N ALA A 104 15.61 4.00 -11.88
CA ALA A 104 15.61 5.04 -10.83
C ALA A 104 16.00 4.46 -9.45
N PRO A 105 17.31 4.25 -9.14
CA PRO A 105 17.76 3.53 -7.95
C PRO A 105 17.32 4.20 -6.64
N HIS A 106 17.19 5.52 -6.61
CA HIS A 106 16.75 6.29 -5.43
C HIS A 106 15.35 5.88 -4.95
N PHE A 107 14.38 5.75 -5.87
CA PHE A 107 13.04 5.23 -5.55
C PHE A 107 13.06 3.75 -5.18
N SER A 108 14.04 3.00 -5.70
CA SER A 108 14.13 1.55 -5.48
C SER A 108 14.65 1.18 -4.09
N GLY A 109 15.48 2.03 -3.45
CA GLY A 109 16.15 1.69 -2.19
C GLY A 109 15.20 1.53 -1.01
N LEU A 110 14.32 2.52 -0.81
CA LEU A 110 13.39 2.56 0.33
C LEU A 110 12.34 1.45 0.24
N TRP A 111 11.74 1.24 -0.93
CA TRP A 111 10.79 0.16 -1.15
C TRP A 111 11.44 -1.21 -0.91
N LYS A 112 12.67 -1.43 -1.40
CA LYS A 112 13.41 -2.69 -1.18
C LYS A 112 13.68 -2.91 0.30
N ALA A 113 14.07 -1.86 1.02
CA ALA A 113 14.31 -1.93 2.46
C ALA A 113 13.04 -2.29 3.23
N ALA A 114 11.91 -1.68 2.88
CA ALA A 114 10.64 -1.94 3.55
C ALA A 114 10.10 -3.36 3.26
N VAL A 115 10.17 -3.82 2.01
CA VAL A 115 9.86 -5.23 1.67
C VAL A 115 10.78 -6.20 2.38
N LYS A 116 12.08 -5.89 2.45
CA LYS A 116 13.05 -6.72 3.18
C LYS A 116 12.68 -6.81 4.66
N SER A 117 12.30 -5.69 5.29
CA SER A 117 11.87 -5.66 6.69
C SER A 117 10.57 -6.44 6.92
N ALA A 118 9.60 -6.31 6.03
CA ALA A 118 8.36 -7.08 6.11
C ALA A 118 8.63 -8.59 5.98
N LYS A 119 9.44 -9.00 5.00
CA LYS A 119 9.85 -10.40 4.81
C LYS A 119 10.57 -10.97 6.02
N TYR A 120 11.43 -10.17 6.65
CA TYR A 120 12.10 -10.57 7.88
C TYR A 120 11.10 -10.87 9.00
N HIS A 121 10.17 -9.95 9.29
CA HIS A 121 9.17 -10.16 10.34
C HIS A 121 8.19 -11.29 10.02
N MET A 122 7.76 -11.41 8.77
CA MET A 122 6.94 -12.54 8.33
C MET A 122 7.64 -13.87 8.61
N ALA A 123 8.94 -13.98 8.32
CA ALA A 123 9.69 -15.20 8.60
C ALA A 123 9.77 -15.51 10.11
N GLN A 124 9.84 -14.48 10.96
CA GLN A 124 9.84 -14.67 12.42
C GLN A 124 8.47 -15.11 12.97
N ILE A 125 7.39 -14.52 12.47
CA ILE A 125 6.02 -14.80 12.96
C ILE A 125 5.50 -16.13 12.42
N ILE A 126 5.68 -16.37 11.11
CA ILE A 126 5.10 -17.53 10.42
C ILE A 126 6.00 -18.76 10.59
N GLY A 127 7.32 -18.57 10.62
CA GLY A 127 8.30 -19.67 10.60
C GLY A 127 8.08 -20.59 9.39
N ASN A 128 7.95 -21.89 9.65
CA ASN A 128 7.72 -22.92 8.63
C ASN A 128 6.24 -23.36 8.52
N ALA A 129 5.31 -22.60 9.12
CA ALA A 129 3.89 -22.98 9.14
C ALA A 129 3.20 -22.72 7.80
N TYR A 130 2.32 -23.65 7.38
CA TYR A 130 1.37 -23.41 6.31
C TYR A 130 0.12 -22.74 6.89
N LEU A 131 -0.12 -21.48 6.49
CA LEU A 131 -1.26 -20.71 6.97
C LEU A 131 -2.42 -20.77 5.98
N THR A 132 -3.65 -20.73 6.53
CA THR A 132 -4.84 -20.42 5.75
C THR A 132 -4.83 -18.95 5.35
N PHE A 133 -5.68 -18.55 4.40
CA PHE A 133 -5.82 -17.16 3.98
C PHE A 133 -6.06 -16.22 5.18
N GLU A 134 -7.00 -16.57 6.07
CA GLU A 134 -7.33 -15.79 7.26
C GLU A 134 -6.13 -15.66 8.21
N LYS A 135 -5.42 -16.76 8.48
CA LYS A 135 -4.23 -16.73 9.34
C LYS A 135 -3.09 -15.91 8.73
N MET A 136 -2.93 -15.97 7.41
CA MET A 136 -1.95 -15.16 6.69
C MET A 136 -2.32 -13.68 6.77
N GLN A 137 -3.60 -13.33 6.63
CA GLN A 137 -4.07 -11.96 6.78
C GLN A 137 -3.79 -11.42 8.18
N THR A 138 -4.06 -12.21 9.24
CA THR A 138 -3.73 -11.82 10.62
C THR A 138 -2.23 -11.60 10.80
N ALA A 139 -1.38 -12.52 10.33
CA ALA A 139 0.06 -12.38 10.42
C ALA A 139 0.57 -11.12 9.70
N LEU A 140 0.00 -10.78 8.54
CA LEU A 140 0.35 -9.55 7.83
C LEU A 140 -0.05 -8.29 8.59
N CYS A 141 -1.21 -8.28 9.25
CA CYS A 141 -1.61 -7.17 10.12
C CYS A 141 -0.63 -6.99 11.30
N GLU A 142 -0.15 -8.09 11.89
CA GLU A 142 0.87 -8.05 12.96
C GLU A 142 2.21 -7.50 12.45
N VAL A 143 2.66 -7.94 11.28
CA VAL A 143 3.86 -7.38 10.63
C VAL A 143 3.70 -5.89 10.34
N GLU A 144 2.55 -5.48 9.83
CA GLU A 144 2.24 -4.08 9.57
C GLU A 144 2.26 -3.24 10.85
N ALA A 145 1.70 -3.75 11.96
CA ALA A 145 1.77 -3.11 13.26
C ALA A 145 3.22 -2.94 13.72
N ILE A 146 4.04 -3.99 13.64
CA ILE A 146 5.47 -3.92 14.00
C ILE A 146 6.21 -2.87 13.17
N LEU A 147 5.99 -2.83 11.85
CA LEU A 147 6.64 -1.86 10.97
C LEU A 147 6.21 -0.43 11.31
N ASN A 148 4.94 -0.22 11.60
CA ASN A 148 4.40 1.09 11.93
C ASN A 148 4.74 1.56 13.36
N SER A 149 5.08 0.67 14.29
CA SER A 149 5.50 1.05 15.66
C SER A 149 6.98 1.41 15.78
N ARG A 150 7.78 1.26 14.72
CA ARG A 150 9.22 1.55 14.77
C ARG A 150 9.51 3.04 14.99
N PRO A 151 10.33 3.41 15.99
CA PRO A 151 10.75 4.80 16.18
C PRO A 151 11.50 5.35 14.96
N LEU A 152 11.13 6.55 14.52
CA LEU A 152 11.78 7.32 13.45
C LEU A 152 12.75 8.34 14.03
N THR A 153 12.31 9.09 15.03
CA THR A 153 13.10 10.12 15.71
C THR A 153 12.55 10.34 17.11
N GLN A 154 13.40 10.77 18.03
CA GLN A 154 12.96 11.29 19.32
C GLN A 154 12.25 12.64 19.12
N LEU A 155 11.29 12.94 19.98
CA LEU A 155 10.54 14.20 19.96
C LEU A 155 11.14 15.27 20.88
N SER A 156 12.12 14.89 21.70
CA SER A 156 12.73 15.75 22.71
C SER A 156 14.20 15.36 22.89
N ASP A 157 15.03 16.35 23.21
CA ASP A 157 16.44 16.16 23.56
C ASP A 157 16.64 15.85 25.06
N ASP A 158 15.56 15.85 25.86
CA ASP A 158 15.63 15.47 27.29
C ASP A 158 15.91 13.96 27.41
N PRO A 159 17.03 13.55 28.05
CA PRO A 159 17.39 12.14 28.19
C PRO A 159 16.39 11.31 29.02
N ASN A 160 15.50 11.95 29.79
CA ASN A 160 14.44 11.26 30.53
C ASN A 160 13.12 11.20 29.76
N ASN A 161 13.05 11.82 28.58
CA ASN A 161 11.86 11.82 27.74
C ASN A 161 11.97 10.78 26.62
N PHE A 162 11.25 9.66 26.77
CA PHE A 162 11.24 8.57 25.80
C PHE A 162 10.22 8.73 24.68
N ALA A 163 9.61 9.91 24.52
CA ALA A 163 8.66 10.16 23.45
C ALA A 163 9.35 10.10 22.08
N TYR A 164 8.76 9.34 21.15
CA TYR A 164 9.28 9.18 19.80
C TYR A 164 8.19 9.37 18.76
N LEU A 165 8.60 9.72 17.55
CA LEU A 165 7.75 9.69 16.37
C LEU A 165 7.85 8.31 15.73
N SER A 166 6.73 7.74 15.30
CA SER A 166 6.67 6.46 14.58
C SER A 166 5.85 6.64 13.30
N PRO A 167 5.97 5.76 12.29
CA PRO A 167 5.07 5.78 11.14
C PRO A 167 3.59 5.69 11.57
N GLY A 168 3.32 4.95 12.65
CA GLY A 168 2.00 4.76 13.24
C GLY A 168 1.32 6.07 13.66
N HIS A 169 2.09 7.09 14.03
CA HIS A 169 1.55 8.42 14.39
C HIS A 169 0.97 9.19 13.19
N PHE A 170 1.18 8.72 11.97
CA PHE A 170 0.64 9.31 10.74
C PHE A 170 -0.54 8.51 10.15
N LEU A 171 -1.03 7.50 10.87
CA LEU A 171 -2.22 6.76 10.47
C LEU A 171 -3.47 7.57 10.85
N VAL A 172 -4.50 7.50 10.00
CA VAL A 172 -5.80 8.18 10.18
C VAL A 172 -6.70 7.38 11.11
#